data_AF-A0A3B0VHW2-F1
#
_entry.id   AF-A0A3B0VHW2-F1
#
_cell.length_a   1.000
_cell.length_b   1.000
_cell.length_c   1.000
_cell.angle_alpha   90.00
_cell.angle_beta   90.00
_cell.angle_gamma   90.00
#
_symmetry.space_group_name_H-M   'P 1'
#
loop_
_entity.id
_entity.type
_entity.pdbx_description
1 polymer ?
#
loop_
_entity_poly.entity_id
_entity_poly.type
_entity_poly.pdbx_seq_one_letter_code
_entity_poly.pdbx_strand_id
1 'polypeptide(L)'
;MNRDNTIQTLANANWYDLTQALSIFTPPWPGEMPLQVHFFKRLTGSWGGGQGANGQLIEWSNNTGTHLVGPRAFHSGARAIADIPLTDLCGEGVVVDISDAVSDYSLYTPEMITERVTVKEGDILIINTGYHKHGWDQPDNLNPNAQGGIENKEFGYYVRHPGPSPEFFQWALDMKLKLIGVDCGSAEHPMNTSIRYQHVREFAKAEAKLQETHETSWDELFPPEAYHELSHITMPKAGLLLAESLGGQIDELSNQRAWIMIGAIPFMEVESAWARVVALQPPDGTGEDVFFTAMRQTKMLDMTLPFSVQTPQWANYEPLSVKYTKRVGGQDFGLGRNNAHCRASFHLASHMDGEKHFHAAGRTIGQMPFEYWYGAGVVADISDLVSNTSVYTPEMIESVVDVQQGDILIVKTGWSKYGWNSPDSDEFRYMIKHPGPSPDFADWCIAKEIKYLAVDCVAMEHPMNTIQRIWHPKTFAEANEKLIAQYGADWDAIYPLDRYYQDMHLNLFPKGIVHIENLGMDLAGMESGRYFFASLIQKGMELASCWGRFVAFR
;
A
#
# COMPACT_ATOMS: atom_id res chain seq x y z
N MET A 1 12.67 -14.81 17.79
CA MET A 1 13.08 -13.77 18.77
C MET A 1 12.01 -13.65 19.85
N ASN A 2 12.28 -13.11 21.05
CA ASN A 2 11.20 -12.74 21.99
C ASN A 2 10.59 -11.39 21.55
N ARG A 3 9.28 -11.20 21.72
CA ARG A 3 8.51 -10.03 21.27
C ARG A 3 9.14 -8.70 21.68
N ASP A 4 9.61 -8.59 22.93
CA ASP A 4 10.25 -7.36 23.43
C ASP A 4 11.50 -6.99 22.63
N ASN A 5 12.31 -7.96 22.23
CA ASN A 5 13.52 -7.70 21.45
C ASN A 5 13.17 -7.29 20.01
N THR A 6 12.14 -7.90 19.42
CA THR A 6 11.62 -7.48 18.11
C THR A 6 11.12 -6.03 18.15
N ILE A 7 10.33 -5.67 19.16
CA ILE A 7 9.82 -4.30 19.34
C ILE A 7 10.96 -3.31 19.49
N GLN A 8 11.95 -3.59 20.36
CA GLN A 8 13.10 -2.72 20.55
C GLN A 8 13.97 -2.61 19.28
N THR A 9 14.15 -3.71 18.55
CA THR A 9 14.91 -3.70 17.29
C THR A 9 14.25 -2.78 16.27
N LEU A 10 12.93 -2.88 16.09
CA LEU A 10 12.18 -2.09 15.10
C LEU A 10 11.96 -0.63 15.51
N ALA A 11 11.76 -0.38 16.81
CA ALA A 11 11.58 0.98 17.35
C ALA A 11 12.86 1.82 17.26
N ASN A 12 14.02 1.18 17.30
CA ASN A 12 15.32 1.84 17.19
C ASN A 12 15.92 1.75 15.78
N ALA A 13 15.30 1.02 14.85
CA ALA A 13 15.78 0.94 13.47
C ALA A 13 15.66 2.29 12.77
N ASN A 14 16.55 2.56 11.81
CA ASN A 14 16.44 3.70 10.92
C ASN A 14 15.49 3.35 9.78
N TRP A 15 14.32 4.01 9.70
CA TRP A 15 13.31 3.78 8.67
C TRP A 15 13.40 4.82 7.56
N TYR A 16 13.36 4.36 6.32
CA TYR A 16 13.42 5.18 5.11
C TYR A 16 12.19 4.93 4.23
N ASP A 17 11.57 6.00 3.74
CA ASP A 17 10.44 5.96 2.82
C ASP A 17 10.92 6.01 1.37
N LEU A 18 10.76 4.92 0.62
CA LEU A 18 11.22 4.80 -0.77
C LEU A 18 10.11 5.04 -1.79
N THR A 19 9.06 5.77 -1.39
CA THR A 19 7.82 5.93 -2.14
C THR A 19 7.65 7.36 -2.59
N GLN A 20 7.36 7.56 -3.89
CA GLN A 20 7.01 8.88 -4.40
C GLN A 20 5.63 9.30 -3.88
N ALA A 21 5.39 10.60 -3.76
CA ALA A 21 4.04 11.08 -3.50
C ALA A 21 3.10 10.67 -4.65
N LEU A 22 1.85 10.37 -4.34
CA LEU A 22 0.82 10.03 -5.31
C LEU A 22 -0.20 11.17 -5.36
N SER A 23 -0.44 11.73 -6.55
CA SER A 23 -1.35 12.84 -6.77
C SER A 23 -2.10 12.69 -8.09
N ILE A 24 -3.17 13.45 -8.26
CA ILE A 24 -3.78 13.69 -9.59
C ILE A 24 -2.79 14.30 -10.61
N PHE A 25 -1.66 14.85 -10.13
CA PHE A 25 -0.55 15.31 -10.97
C PHE A 25 0.50 14.23 -11.25
N THR A 26 0.41 13.06 -10.60
CA THR A 26 1.27 11.93 -10.93
C THR A 26 0.89 11.42 -12.32
N PRO A 27 1.78 11.54 -13.31
CA PRO A 27 1.49 11.02 -14.64
C PRO A 27 1.30 9.49 -14.58
N PRO A 28 0.35 8.93 -15.34
CA PRO A 28 0.26 7.49 -15.55
C PRO A 28 1.30 7.06 -16.61
N TRP A 29 1.52 5.74 -16.74
CA TRP A 29 2.22 5.21 -17.90
C TRP A 29 1.56 5.69 -19.22
N PRO A 30 2.32 6.05 -20.27
CA PRO A 30 1.76 6.59 -21.49
C PRO A 30 0.60 5.76 -22.09
N GLY A 31 -0.51 6.45 -22.36
CA GLY A 31 -1.75 5.87 -22.87
C GLY A 31 -2.67 5.25 -21.81
N GLU A 32 -2.32 5.33 -20.52
CA GLU A 32 -3.16 4.83 -19.42
C GLU A 32 -4.00 5.92 -18.75
N MET A 33 -4.96 5.49 -17.96
CA MET A 33 -5.85 6.39 -17.22
C MET A 33 -5.11 7.08 -16.08
N PRO A 34 -5.13 8.43 -16.00
CA PRO A 34 -4.57 9.16 -14.89
C PRO A 34 -5.38 8.93 -13.61
N LEU A 35 -4.77 9.17 -12.45
CA LEU A 35 -5.48 9.17 -11.18
C LEU A 35 -6.55 10.25 -11.17
N GLN A 36 -7.79 9.85 -10.86
CA GLN A 36 -8.89 10.75 -10.62
C GLN A 36 -9.42 10.57 -9.20
N VAL A 37 -9.63 11.68 -8.50
CA VAL A 37 -10.16 11.70 -7.14
C VAL A 37 -11.38 12.62 -7.11
N HIS A 38 -12.55 12.04 -6.89
CA HIS A 38 -13.81 12.77 -6.85
C HIS A 38 -14.50 12.58 -5.51
N PHE A 39 -15.08 13.63 -4.94
CA PHE A 39 -15.99 13.47 -3.80
C PHE A 39 -17.38 13.12 -4.32
N PHE A 40 -17.88 11.92 -4.01
CA PHE A 40 -19.28 11.57 -4.28
C PHE A 40 -20.22 11.96 -3.13
N LYS A 41 -19.65 12.25 -1.95
CA LYS A 41 -20.35 12.86 -0.81
C LYS A 41 -19.42 13.72 0.03
N ARG A 42 -19.99 14.66 0.77
CA ARG A 42 -19.29 15.62 1.64
C ARG A 42 -19.92 15.64 3.04
N LEU A 43 -19.26 16.26 4.01
CA LEU A 43 -19.73 16.37 5.40
C LEU A 43 -21.18 16.86 5.55
N THR A 44 -21.69 17.72 4.66
CA THR A 44 -23.09 18.21 4.72
C THR A 44 -24.10 17.29 4.04
N GLY A 45 -23.65 16.25 3.32
CA GLY A 45 -24.48 15.41 2.45
C GLY A 45 -24.99 14.12 3.09
N SER A 46 -25.01 13.99 4.41
CA SER A 46 -25.54 12.81 5.07
C SER A 46 -27.07 12.77 5.00
N TRP A 47 -27.63 11.67 4.52
CA TRP A 47 -29.07 11.44 4.55
C TRP A 47 -29.51 11.18 5.99
N GLY A 48 -30.59 11.82 6.45
CA GLY A 48 -31.20 11.52 7.76
C GLY A 48 -30.76 12.36 8.97
N GLY A 49 -29.96 13.42 8.78
CA GLY A 49 -29.82 14.51 9.77
C GLY A 49 -28.54 14.56 10.62
N GLY A 50 -27.61 13.60 10.50
CA GLY A 50 -26.29 13.65 11.17
C GLY A 50 -25.20 14.36 10.37
N GLN A 51 -24.06 14.69 11.00
CA GLN A 51 -22.86 15.13 10.27
C GLN A 51 -22.37 13.98 9.37
N GLY A 52 -22.11 14.25 8.09
CA GLY A 52 -21.64 13.26 7.14
C GLY A 52 -20.13 13.08 7.12
N ALA A 53 -19.68 12.23 6.20
CA ALA A 53 -18.26 12.00 5.92
C ALA A 53 -17.91 12.41 4.48
N ASN A 54 -16.66 12.74 4.23
CA ASN A 54 -16.11 12.94 2.89
C ASN A 54 -15.80 11.58 2.26
N GLY A 55 -16.70 11.10 1.39
CA GLY A 55 -16.48 9.89 0.62
C GLY A 55 -15.83 10.22 -0.71
N GLN A 56 -14.69 9.57 -0.98
CA GLN A 56 -14.00 9.68 -2.28
C GLN A 56 -14.29 8.48 -3.16
N LEU A 57 -14.46 8.76 -4.45
CA LEU A 57 -14.48 7.82 -5.55
C LEU A 57 -13.16 8.00 -6.31
N ILE A 58 -12.48 6.88 -6.55
CA ILE A 58 -11.18 6.84 -7.20
C ILE A 58 -11.31 6.09 -8.51
N GLU A 59 -10.75 6.65 -9.57
CA GLU A 59 -10.55 5.98 -10.85
C GLU A 59 -9.08 6.04 -11.23
N TRP A 60 -8.45 4.90 -11.52
CA TRP A 60 -7.01 4.84 -11.72
C TRP A 60 -6.54 3.65 -12.56
N SER A 61 -5.32 3.74 -13.08
CA SER A 61 -4.48 2.59 -13.46
C SER A 61 -3.51 2.28 -12.31
N ASN A 62 -3.28 1.00 -12.01
CA ASN A 62 -2.34 0.60 -10.97
C ASN A 62 -0.87 0.87 -11.33
N ASN A 63 -0.56 1.24 -12.57
CA ASN A 63 0.79 1.64 -13.00
C ASN A 63 1.07 3.15 -12.81
N THR A 64 0.27 3.84 -12.00
CA THR A 64 0.47 5.26 -11.66
C THR A 64 1.14 5.38 -10.29
N GLY A 65 2.30 6.04 -10.20
CA GLY A 65 3.05 6.18 -8.95
C GLY A 65 3.81 4.89 -8.55
N THR A 66 4.30 4.83 -7.32
CA THR A 66 5.07 3.67 -6.82
C THR A 66 4.19 2.42 -6.72
N HIS A 67 4.56 1.35 -7.42
CA HIS A 67 3.72 0.14 -7.51
C HIS A 67 4.54 -1.14 -7.69
N LEU A 68 3.93 -2.25 -7.31
CA LEU A 68 4.40 -3.60 -7.63
C LEU A 68 3.80 -4.04 -8.97
N VAL A 69 4.62 -4.58 -9.85
CA VAL A 69 4.20 -5.28 -11.06
C VAL A 69 4.12 -6.76 -10.75
N GLY A 70 2.91 -7.30 -10.73
CA GLY A 70 2.66 -8.70 -10.45
C GLY A 70 2.89 -9.60 -11.68
N PRO A 71 3.02 -10.93 -11.48
CA PRO A 71 3.23 -11.88 -12.58
C PRO A 71 2.13 -11.85 -13.66
N ARG A 72 0.91 -11.46 -13.27
CA ARG A 72 -0.22 -11.31 -14.20
C ARG A 72 -0.11 -10.13 -15.16
N ALA A 73 0.86 -9.23 -14.98
CA ALA A 73 1.19 -8.23 -15.98
C ALA A 73 1.65 -8.89 -17.29
N PHE A 74 2.27 -10.06 -17.18
CA PHE A 74 2.86 -10.77 -18.29
C PHE A 74 2.10 -12.04 -18.67
N HIS A 75 1.57 -12.76 -17.67
CA HIS A 75 0.94 -14.05 -17.88
C HIS A 75 -0.36 -14.18 -17.09
N SER A 76 -1.49 -14.26 -17.80
CA SER A 76 -2.83 -14.19 -17.16
C SER A 76 -3.13 -15.31 -16.16
N GLY A 77 -2.58 -16.51 -16.37
CA GLY A 77 -2.72 -17.65 -15.45
C GLY A 77 -1.72 -17.67 -14.29
N ALA A 78 -0.92 -16.61 -14.12
CA ALA A 78 0.07 -16.55 -13.05
C ALA A 78 -0.57 -16.20 -11.69
N ARG A 79 0.24 -16.26 -10.64
CA ARG A 79 -0.13 -15.92 -9.26
C ARG A 79 -0.72 -14.50 -9.16
N ALA A 80 -1.80 -14.32 -8.39
CA ALA A 80 -2.36 -13.00 -8.11
C ALA A 80 -1.46 -12.21 -7.15
N ILE A 81 -1.62 -10.89 -7.06
CA ILE A 81 -0.87 -10.08 -6.09
C ILE A 81 -1.23 -10.48 -4.65
N ALA A 82 -2.51 -10.75 -4.39
CA ALA A 82 -3.01 -11.25 -3.11
C ALA A 82 -2.34 -12.55 -2.64
N ASP A 83 -1.88 -13.37 -3.58
CA ASP A 83 -1.27 -14.67 -3.29
C ASP A 83 0.26 -14.59 -3.10
N ILE A 84 0.86 -13.40 -3.28
CA ILE A 84 2.30 -13.20 -3.06
C ILE A 84 2.56 -13.14 -1.55
N PRO A 85 3.34 -14.07 -0.98
CA PRO A 85 3.64 -14.06 0.45
C PRO A 85 4.56 -12.90 0.80
N LEU A 86 4.47 -12.40 2.04
CA LEU A 86 5.36 -11.34 2.53
C LEU A 86 6.85 -11.70 2.40
N THR A 87 7.22 -12.98 2.44
CA THR A 87 8.62 -13.44 2.26
C THR A 87 9.22 -13.17 0.88
N ASP A 88 8.36 -12.97 -0.13
CA ASP A 88 8.76 -12.60 -1.50
C ASP A 88 8.80 -11.07 -1.67
N LEU A 89 8.04 -10.33 -0.85
CA LEU A 89 7.93 -8.86 -0.87
C LEU A 89 8.86 -8.17 0.14
N CYS A 90 9.45 -8.94 1.06
CA CYS A 90 10.23 -8.43 2.18
C CYS A 90 11.50 -9.25 2.39
N GLY A 91 12.59 -8.59 2.76
CA GLY A 91 13.84 -9.25 3.12
C GLY A 91 15.06 -8.36 2.99
N GLU A 92 16.23 -8.97 3.13
CA GLU A 92 17.50 -8.30 2.86
C GLU A 92 17.62 -7.92 1.39
N GLY A 93 18.25 -6.78 1.16
CA GLY A 93 18.50 -6.28 -0.17
C GLY A 93 19.53 -5.16 -0.19
N VAL A 94 19.87 -4.71 -1.39
CA VAL A 94 20.77 -3.58 -1.60
C VAL A 94 20.08 -2.49 -2.42
N VAL A 95 20.38 -1.24 -2.09
CA VAL A 95 20.09 -0.10 -2.94
C VAL A 95 21.39 0.27 -3.63
N VAL A 96 21.46 0.09 -4.95
CA VAL A 96 22.65 0.43 -5.75
C VAL A 96 22.41 1.75 -6.46
N ASP A 97 23.41 2.63 -6.44
CA ASP A 97 23.37 3.91 -7.13
C ASP A 97 24.27 3.88 -8.36
N ILE A 98 23.65 3.86 -9.53
CA ILE A 98 24.31 3.90 -10.84
C ILE A 98 24.06 5.22 -11.57
N SER A 99 23.55 6.24 -10.87
CA SER A 99 23.15 7.52 -11.46
C SER A 99 24.29 8.26 -12.16
N ASP A 100 25.54 7.99 -11.78
CA ASP A 100 26.75 8.52 -12.39
C ASP A 100 27.18 7.79 -13.67
N ALA A 101 26.73 6.55 -13.86
CA ALA A 101 27.10 5.68 -14.98
C ALA A 101 26.03 5.62 -16.08
N VAL A 102 24.84 6.18 -15.85
CA VAL A 102 23.74 6.12 -16.80
C VAL A 102 23.25 7.52 -17.21
N SER A 103 22.68 7.57 -18.40
CA SER A 103 22.06 8.75 -19.01
C SER A 103 20.93 8.31 -19.94
N ASP A 104 20.28 9.26 -20.62
CA ASP A 104 19.13 8.97 -21.48
C ASP A 104 19.42 7.78 -22.41
N TYR A 105 18.54 6.76 -22.40
CA TYR A 105 18.63 5.52 -23.19
C TYR A 105 19.80 4.59 -22.90
N SER A 106 20.50 4.76 -21.78
CA SER A 106 21.63 3.87 -21.46
C SER A 106 21.15 2.48 -21.06
N LEU A 107 21.99 1.49 -21.33
CA LEU A 107 21.83 0.15 -20.79
C LEU A 107 22.67 0.01 -19.52
N TYR A 108 22.07 -0.46 -18.42
CA TYR A 108 22.80 -0.83 -17.21
C TYR A 108 23.02 -2.34 -17.17
N THR A 109 24.19 -2.77 -16.69
CA THR A 109 24.60 -4.19 -16.70
C THR A 109 24.78 -4.73 -15.27
N PRO A 110 24.79 -6.06 -15.08
CA PRO A 110 25.17 -6.68 -13.81
C PRO A 110 26.53 -6.20 -13.27
N GLU A 111 27.51 -5.96 -14.14
CA GLU A 111 28.84 -5.48 -13.77
C GLU A 111 28.76 -4.09 -13.13
N MET A 112 28.01 -3.15 -13.72
CA MET A 112 27.82 -1.82 -13.14
C MET A 112 27.28 -1.88 -11.71
N ILE A 113 26.42 -2.87 -11.43
CA ILE A 113 25.82 -3.08 -10.11
C ILE A 113 26.82 -3.72 -9.15
N THR A 114 27.45 -4.81 -9.58
CA THR A 114 28.35 -5.61 -8.73
C THR A 114 29.70 -4.93 -8.45
N GLU A 115 30.10 -3.95 -9.25
CA GLU A 115 31.24 -3.07 -8.97
C GLU A 115 30.99 -2.13 -7.78
N ARG A 116 29.72 -1.83 -7.47
CA ARG A 116 29.33 -0.86 -6.44
C ARG A 116 28.85 -1.52 -5.15
N VAL A 117 28.15 -2.64 -5.27
CA VAL A 117 27.59 -3.37 -4.14
C VAL A 117 27.77 -4.87 -4.30
N THR A 118 27.89 -5.58 -3.18
CA THR A 118 27.80 -7.04 -3.18
C THR A 118 26.33 -7.46 -3.23
N VAL A 119 25.87 -8.09 -4.30
CA VAL A 119 24.52 -8.67 -4.36
C VAL A 119 24.59 -10.13 -3.91
N LYS A 120 23.70 -10.55 -3.00
CA LYS A 120 23.62 -11.95 -2.55
C LYS A 120 22.48 -12.69 -3.24
N GLU A 121 22.59 -14.02 -3.30
CA GLU A 121 21.51 -14.85 -3.81
C GLU A 121 20.22 -14.63 -2.98
N GLY A 122 19.10 -14.37 -3.64
CA GLY A 122 17.82 -14.11 -2.96
C GLY A 122 17.62 -12.69 -2.41
N ASP A 123 18.55 -11.76 -2.67
CA ASP A 123 18.38 -10.36 -2.29
C ASP A 123 17.19 -9.70 -3.03
N ILE A 124 16.64 -8.66 -2.42
CA ILE A 124 15.89 -7.62 -3.13
C ILE A 124 16.92 -6.61 -3.67
N LEU A 125 16.82 -6.24 -4.95
CA LEU A 125 17.71 -5.28 -5.59
C LEU A 125 16.94 -4.02 -5.95
N ILE A 126 17.30 -2.86 -5.37
CA ILE A 126 16.77 -1.56 -5.75
C ILE A 126 17.82 -0.80 -6.54
N ILE A 127 17.48 -0.35 -7.74
CA ILE A 127 18.38 0.36 -8.65
C ILE A 127 17.98 1.84 -8.64
N ASN A 128 18.86 2.67 -8.09
CA ASN A 128 18.81 4.12 -8.20
C ASN A 128 19.58 4.54 -9.45
N THR A 129 18.85 4.95 -10.48
CA THR A 129 19.41 5.51 -11.71
C THR A 129 19.51 7.04 -11.66
N GLY A 130 18.99 7.66 -10.61
CA GLY A 130 18.84 9.10 -10.49
C GLY A 130 17.73 9.67 -11.37
N TYR A 131 16.85 8.85 -11.95
CA TYR A 131 15.72 9.32 -12.77
C TYR A 131 14.49 9.67 -11.95
N HIS A 132 14.41 9.28 -10.68
CA HIS A 132 13.38 9.80 -9.77
C HIS A 132 13.40 11.32 -9.66
N LYS A 133 14.50 12.02 -10.01
CA LYS A 133 14.54 13.49 -10.18
C LYS A 133 13.50 14.02 -11.18
N HIS A 134 13.03 13.19 -12.10
CA HIS A 134 11.95 13.52 -13.04
C HIS A 134 10.56 13.22 -12.48
N GLY A 135 10.46 12.73 -11.24
CA GLY A 135 9.20 12.58 -10.53
C GLY A 135 8.43 13.90 -10.45
N TRP A 136 7.10 13.80 -10.48
CA TRP A 136 6.22 14.97 -10.45
C TRP A 136 6.39 15.77 -9.13
N ASP A 137 6.74 15.08 -8.05
CA ASP A 137 6.91 15.62 -6.69
C ASP A 137 8.30 16.23 -6.45
N GLN A 138 9.17 16.20 -7.45
CA GLN A 138 10.51 16.79 -7.38
C GLN A 138 10.55 18.24 -7.86
N PRO A 139 11.62 19.00 -7.58
CA PRO A 139 11.89 20.28 -8.24
C PRO A 139 12.04 20.16 -9.76
N ASP A 140 12.00 21.28 -10.47
CA ASP A 140 12.26 21.30 -11.92
C ASP A 140 13.72 20.98 -12.24
N ASN A 141 13.94 20.19 -13.30
CA ASN A 141 15.27 19.94 -13.83
C ASN A 141 15.58 20.98 -14.90
N LEU A 142 16.56 21.84 -14.65
CA LEU A 142 16.98 22.85 -15.63
C LEU A 142 17.72 22.17 -16.79
N ASN A 143 17.27 22.45 -18.02
CA ASN A 143 17.91 21.95 -19.23
C ASN A 143 17.98 23.06 -20.30
N PRO A 144 19.17 23.62 -20.60
CA PRO A 144 19.30 24.69 -21.59
C PRO A 144 18.96 24.25 -23.02
N ASN A 145 18.96 22.94 -23.29
CA ASN A 145 18.59 22.38 -24.58
C ASN A 145 17.08 22.08 -24.70
N ALA A 146 16.34 22.15 -23.59
CA ALA A 146 14.90 21.95 -23.59
C ALA A 146 14.15 23.26 -23.93
N GLN A 147 12.96 23.12 -24.51
CA GLN A 147 12.10 24.25 -24.77
C GLN A 147 11.69 24.91 -23.45
N GLY A 148 11.99 26.21 -23.30
CA GLY A 148 11.71 26.94 -22.05
C GLY A 148 12.76 26.76 -20.95
N GLY A 149 13.88 26.08 -21.23
CA GLY A 149 14.98 25.91 -20.27
C GLY A 149 14.70 24.89 -19.16
N ILE A 150 13.58 24.18 -19.24
CA ILE A 150 13.13 23.20 -18.25
C ILE A 150 12.88 21.87 -18.95
N GLU A 151 13.40 20.82 -18.34
CA GLU A 151 13.25 19.47 -18.83
C GLU A 151 11.81 18.98 -18.74
N ASN A 152 11.32 18.35 -19.81
CA ASN A 152 10.05 17.65 -19.75
C ASN A 152 10.20 16.37 -18.93
N LYS A 153 9.68 16.42 -17.70
CA LYS A 153 9.74 15.34 -16.71
C LYS A 153 9.12 14.04 -17.19
N GLU A 154 7.93 14.05 -17.77
CA GLU A 154 7.27 12.83 -18.27
C GLU A 154 8.09 12.15 -19.36
N PHE A 155 8.68 12.92 -20.28
CA PHE A 155 9.56 12.37 -21.29
C PHE A 155 10.85 11.80 -20.69
N GLY A 156 11.48 12.51 -19.75
CA GLY A 156 12.66 12.00 -19.05
C GLY A 156 12.36 10.69 -18.32
N TYR A 157 11.22 10.67 -17.61
CA TYR A 157 10.85 9.61 -16.69
C TYR A 157 10.30 8.34 -17.35
N TYR A 158 9.48 8.45 -18.41
CA TYR A 158 8.85 7.30 -19.08
C TYR A 158 9.44 6.95 -20.44
N VAL A 159 10.07 7.91 -21.11
CA VAL A 159 10.50 7.73 -22.51
C VAL A 159 12.01 7.57 -22.62
N ARG A 160 12.78 8.25 -21.76
CA ARG A 160 14.23 8.37 -21.92
C ARG A 160 15.05 7.70 -20.83
N HIS A 161 14.40 7.20 -19.78
CA HIS A 161 15.09 6.55 -18.68
C HIS A 161 15.95 5.36 -19.16
N PRO A 162 17.07 5.08 -18.47
CA PRO A 162 17.90 3.92 -18.76
C PRO A 162 17.17 2.64 -18.38
N GLY A 163 17.68 1.52 -18.88
CA GLY A 163 17.09 0.20 -18.67
C GLY A 163 18.13 -0.91 -18.71
N PRO A 164 17.72 -2.16 -18.44
CA PRO A 164 18.64 -3.28 -18.33
C PRO A 164 19.23 -3.69 -19.68
N SER A 165 20.47 -4.15 -19.67
CA SER A 165 21.10 -4.87 -20.78
C SER A 165 20.45 -6.26 -21.00
N PRO A 166 20.64 -6.91 -22.17
CA PRO A 166 19.99 -8.19 -22.49
C PRO A 166 20.27 -9.31 -21.48
N GLU A 167 21.45 -9.35 -20.88
CA GLU A 167 21.89 -10.37 -19.92
C GLU A 167 21.39 -10.12 -18.50
N PHE A 168 20.93 -8.91 -18.18
CA PHE A 168 20.63 -8.50 -16.81
C PHE A 168 19.55 -9.37 -16.14
N PHE A 169 18.43 -9.61 -16.81
CA PHE A 169 17.36 -10.41 -16.23
C PHE A 169 17.77 -11.88 -16.07
N GLN A 170 18.56 -12.43 -17.00
CA GLN A 170 19.10 -13.77 -16.83
C GLN A 170 20.03 -13.84 -15.61
N TRP A 171 20.91 -12.86 -15.44
CA TRP A 171 21.74 -12.75 -14.23
C TRP A 171 20.90 -12.66 -12.95
N ALA A 172 19.83 -11.87 -12.95
CA ALA A 172 18.94 -11.76 -11.80
C ALA A 172 18.24 -13.09 -11.46
N LEU A 173 17.87 -13.87 -12.49
CA LEU A 173 17.32 -15.22 -12.32
C LEU A 173 18.36 -16.19 -11.76
N ASP A 174 19.60 -16.14 -12.26
CA ASP A 174 20.70 -16.99 -11.78
C ASP A 174 21.05 -16.68 -10.31
N MET A 175 21.00 -15.39 -9.94
CA MET A 175 21.12 -14.90 -8.57
C MET A 175 19.86 -15.15 -7.72
N LYS A 176 18.79 -15.69 -8.32
CA LYS A 176 17.49 -15.93 -7.68
C LYS A 176 16.98 -14.71 -6.93
N LEU A 177 17.20 -13.51 -7.47
CA LEU A 177 16.70 -12.28 -6.87
C LEU A 177 15.18 -12.41 -6.72
N LYS A 178 14.67 -11.99 -5.57
CA LYS A 178 13.22 -12.06 -5.32
C LYS A 178 12.48 -11.00 -6.10
N LEU A 179 13.08 -9.80 -6.11
CA LEU A 179 12.44 -8.60 -6.61
C LEU A 179 13.49 -7.59 -7.06
N ILE A 180 13.21 -6.93 -8.19
CA ILE A 180 13.96 -5.77 -8.68
C ILE A 180 13.08 -4.52 -8.59
N GLY A 181 13.53 -3.52 -7.85
CA GLY A 181 12.91 -2.21 -7.78
C GLY A 181 13.72 -1.18 -8.58
N VAL A 182 13.05 -0.25 -9.25
CA VAL A 182 13.71 0.84 -9.97
C VAL A 182 13.06 2.19 -9.66
N ASP A 183 13.86 3.25 -9.75
CA ASP A 183 13.43 4.63 -9.55
C ASP A 183 12.86 5.30 -10.82
N CYS A 184 12.71 4.51 -11.90
CA CYS A 184 12.20 4.93 -13.21
C CYS A 184 10.71 4.58 -13.42
N GLY A 185 10.17 5.10 -14.53
CA GLY A 185 8.81 4.78 -14.98
C GLY A 185 8.56 3.31 -15.32
N SER A 186 9.60 2.55 -15.65
CA SER A 186 9.54 1.08 -15.78
C SER A 186 10.87 0.41 -15.44
N ALA A 187 10.81 -0.84 -14.99
CA ALA A 187 11.96 -1.72 -14.78
C ALA A 187 12.56 -2.24 -16.11
N GLU A 188 11.78 -2.23 -17.19
CA GLU A 188 12.28 -2.53 -18.53
C GLU A 188 12.80 -1.27 -19.21
N HIS A 189 13.70 -1.41 -20.17
CA HIS A 189 14.11 -0.26 -20.98
C HIS A 189 12.89 0.23 -21.79
N PRO A 190 12.61 1.54 -21.88
CA PRO A 190 11.38 2.03 -22.52
C PRO A 190 11.30 1.59 -23.99
N MET A 191 12.44 1.47 -24.68
CA MET A 191 12.49 0.98 -26.06
C MET A 191 12.24 -0.53 -26.23
N ASN A 192 12.16 -1.28 -25.13
CA ASN A 192 11.68 -2.67 -25.08
C ASN A 192 10.20 -2.74 -24.65
N THR A 193 9.46 -1.65 -24.83
CA THR A 193 8.01 -1.58 -24.60
C THR A 193 7.33 -0.90 -25.78
N SER A 194 5.99 -0.75 -25.72
CA SER A 194 5.23 0.00 -26.74
C SER A 194 5.64 1.47 -26.91
N ILE A 195 6.40 2.05 -25.97
CA ILE A 195 6.93 3.42 -26.07
C ILE A 195 7.73 3.64 -27.35
N ARG A 196 8.47 2.65 -27.85
CA ARG A 196 9.26 2.80 -29.09
C ARG A 196 8.40 3.15 -30.30
N TYR A 197 7.16 2.67 -30.34
CA TYR A 197 6.21 2.94 -31.43
C TYR A 197 5.39 4.21 -31.19
N GLN A 198 5.11 4.54 -29.92
CA GLN A 198 4.45 5.79 -29.56
C GLN A 198 5.36 7.01 -29.79
N HIS A 199 6.67 6.84 -29.58
CA HIS A 199 7.69 7.88 -29.64
C HIS A 199 8.81 7.53 -30.63
N VAL A 200 8.46 7.27 -31.89
CA VAL A 200 9.42 6.86 -32.95
C VAL A 200 10.65 7.77 -33.10
N ARG A 201 10.51 9.07 -32.79
CA ARG A 201 11.63 10.02 -32.83
C ARG A 201 12.60 9.83 -31.67
N GLU A 202 12.11 9.46 -30.49
CA GLU A 202 12.96 9.13 -29.35
C GLU A 202 13.59 7.74 -29.54
N PHE A 203 12.85 6.77 -30.10
CA PHE A 203 13.43 5.49 -30.49
C PHE A 203 14.58 5.65 -31.49
N ALA A 204 14.44 6.51 -32.51
CA ALA A 204 15.53 6.78 -33.45
C ALA A 204 16.79 7.36 -32.78
N LYS A 205 16.64 8.13 -31.69
CA LYS A 205 17.78 8.63 -30.90
C LYS A 205 18.41 7.52 -30.08
N ALA A 206 17.59 6.67 -29.46
CA ALA A 206 18.06 5.52 -28.70
C ALA A 206 18.82 4.53 -29.61
N GLU A 207 18.28 4.24 -30.79
CA GLU A 207 18.91 3.43 -31.84
C GLU A 207 20.25 4.02 -32.28
N ALA A 208 20.32 5.32 -32.55
CA ALA A 208 21.56 5.97 -32.95
C ALA A 208 22.63 5.91 -31.84
N LYS A 209 22.22 6.14 -30.58
CA LYS A 209 23.12 6.00 -29.42
C LYS A 209 23.60 4.55 -29.27
N LEU A 210 22.71 3.58 -29.45
CA LEU A 210 23.05 2.16 -29.37
C LEU A 210 24.08 1.78 -30.46
N GLN A 211 23.85 2.21 -31.70
CA GLN A 211 24.78 1.96 -32.80
C GLN A 211 26.16 2.58 -32.55
N GLU A 212 26.21 3.79 -31.97
CA GLU A 212 27.47 4.46 -31.60
C GLU A 212 28.22 3.71 -30.48
N THR A 213 27.50 3.16 -29.49
CA THR A 213 28.10 2.61 -28.26
C THR A 213 28.32 1.10 -28.28
N HIS A 214 27.55 0.37 -29.09
CA HIS A 214 27.55 -1.10 -29.14
C HIS A 214 27.72 -1.68 -30.55
N GLU A 215 27.80 -0.84 -31.60
CA GLU A 215 28.01 -1.27 -32.99
C GLU A 215 26.97 -2.29 -33.49
N THR A 216 25.73 -2.22 -32.97
CA THR A 216 24.62 -3.14 -33.29
C THR A 216 23.31 -2.36 -33.42
N SER A 217 22.29 -2.98 -34.05
CA SER A 217 20.92 -2.45 -34.00
C SER A 217 20.14 -2.92 -32.78
N TRP A 218 19.05 -2.22 -32.46
CA TRP A 218 18.23 -2.53 -31.28
C TRP A 218 17.59 -3.92 -31.34
N ASP A 219 17.03 -4.29 -32.49
CA ASP A 219 16.37 -5.60 -32.66
C ASP A 219 17.38 -6.76 -32.79
N GLU A 220 18.65 -6.48 -33.13
CA GLU A 220 19.73 -7.48 -33.04
C GLU A 220 20.17 -7.71 -31.58
N LEU A 221 20.23 -6.65 -30.78
CA LEU A 221 20.62 -6.72 -29.37
C LEU A 221 19.48 -7.27 -28.47
N PHE A 222 18.24 -6.90 -28.79
CA PHE A 222 17.02 -7.37 -28.13
C PHE A 222 16.10 -8.06 -29.15
N PRO A 223 16.43 -9.30 -29.59
CA PRO A 223 15.56 -10.04 -30.50
C PRO A 223 14.15 -10.17 -29.90
N PRO A 224 13.09 -9.66 -30.57
CA PRO A 224 11.76 -9.52 -29.95
C PRO A 224 11.18 -10.84 -29.41
N GLU A 225 11.38 -11.96 -30.12
CA GLU A 225 10.92 -13.28 -29.69
C GLU A 225 11.65 -13.76 -28.43
N ALA A 226 12.97 -13.60 -28.38
CA ALA A 226 13.77 -14.01 -27.22
C ALA A 226 13.48 -13.12 -26.01
N TYR A 227 13.36 -11.81 -26.22
CA TYR A 227 13.04 -10.87 -25.16
C TYR A 227 11.63 -11.10 -24.61
N HIS A 228 10.64 -11.41 -25.46
CA HIS A 228 9.31 -11.81 -25.02
C HIS A 228 9.33 -13.10 -24.20
N GLU A 229 10.03 -14.15 -24.66
CA GLU A 229 10.15 -15.40 -23.93
C GLU A 229 10.80 -15.19 -22.55
N LEU A 230 11.80 -14.32 -22.46
CA LEU A 230 12.43 -13.97 -21.19
C LEU A 230 11.47 -13.22 -20.26
N SER A 231 10.99 -12.06 -20.69
CA SER A 231 10.20 -11.14 -19.87
C SER A 231 8.80 -11.65 -19.56
N HIS A 232 8.13 -12.30 -20.51
CA HIS A 232 6.72 -12.67 -20.37
C HIS A 232 6.49 -14.11 -19.92
N ILE A 233 7.46 -14.99 -20.15
CA ILE A 233 7.32 -16.42 -19.85
C ILE A 233 8.29 -16.85 -18.76
N THR A 234 9.59 -16.60 -18.93
CA THR A 234 10.64 -17.13 -18.06
C THR A 234 10.64 -16.42 -16.70
N MET A 235 10.74 -15.09 -16.67
CA MET A 235 10.77 -14.31 -15.42
C MET A 235 9.51 -14.53 -14.55
N PRO A 236 8.27 -14.44 -15.08
CA PRO A 236 7.08 -14.57 -14.25
C PRO A 236 6.89 -16.00 -13.73
N LYS A 237 7.33 -17.04 -14.47
CA LYS A 237 7.32 -18.43 -14.00
C LYS A 237 8.38 -18.69 -12.93
N ALA A 238 9.52 -18.01 -13.00
CA ALA A 238 10.55 -18.07 -11.97
C ALA A 238 10.14 -17.33 -10.69
N GLY A 239 9.12 -16.47 -10.76
CA GLY A 239 8.61 -15.72 -9.62
C GLY A 239 9.36 -14.42 -9.32
N LEU A 240 10.22 -13.96 -10.25
CA LEU A 240 10.90 -12.68 -10.13
C LEU A 240 9.88 -11.53 -10.24
N LEU A 241 9.81 -10.72 -9.19
CA LEU A 241 8.89 -9.58 -9.10
C LEU A 241 9.58 -8.27 -9.51
N LEU A 242 8.79 -7.29 -9.92
CA LEU A 242 9.28 -5.94 -10.23
C LEU A 242 8.53 -4.90 -9.41
N ALA A 243 9.22 -3.84 -9.00
CA ALA A 243 8.60 -2.64 -8.44
C ALA A 243 9.11 -1.41 -9.21
N GLU A 244 8.20 -0.52 -9.56
CA GLU A 244 8.47 0.61 -10.45
C GLU A 244 8.12 1.92 -9.76
N SER A 245 8.73 3.00 -10.22
CA SER A 245 8.54 4.35 -9.69
C SER A 245 8.86 4.53 -8.20
N LEU A 246 9.96 3.94 -7.75
CA LEU A 246 10.50 4.22 -6.42
C LEU A 246 11.09 5.63 -6.37
N GLY A 247 11.26 6.18 -5.17
CA GLY A 247 11.80 7.53 -4.96
C GLY A 247 11.91 7.86 -3.48
N GLY A 248 11.50 9.05 -3.07
CA GLY A 248 11.55 9.45 -1.66
C GLY A 248 12.99 9.58 -1.16
N GLN A 249 13.36 8.77 -0.16
CA GLN A 249 14.66 8.79 0.50
C GLN A 249 15.66 7.81 -0.13
N ILE A 250 15.49 7.44 -1.40
CA ILE A 250 16.33 6.44 -2.08
C ILE A 250 17.83 6.81 -2.10
N ASP A 251 18.16 8.09 -2.25
CA ASP A 251 19.54 8.60 -2.25
C ASP A 251 20.25 8.43 -0.89
N GLU A 252 19.49 8.39 0.21
CA GLU A 252 20.06 8.19 1.55
C GLU A 252 20.62 6.76 1.73
N LEU A 253 20.24 5.84 0.85
CA LEU A 253 20.63 4.43 0.86
C LEU A 253 21.58 4.07 -0.28
N SER A 254 22.09 5.04 -1.05
CA SER A 254 22.98 4.77 -2.19
C SER A 254 24.16 3.85 -1.81
N ASN A 255 24.23 2.71 -2.51
CA ASN A 255 25.23 1.65 -2.35
C ASN A 255 25.25 0.95 -0.98
N GLN A 256 24.11 0.93 -0.28
CA GLN A 256 23.99 0.36 1.06
C GLN A 256 23.05 -0.84 1.09
N ARG A 257 23.22 -1.66 2.13
CA ARG A 257 22.32 -2.78 2.45
C ARG A 257 21.21 -2.31 3.38
N ALA A 258 20.02 -2.87 3.18
CA ALA A 258 18.86 -2.62 4.03
C ALA A 258 17.94 -3.85 4.10
N TRP A 259 17.05 -3.85 5.09
CA TRP A 259 15.87 -4.71 5.08
C TRP A 259 14.74 -3.97 4.35
N ILE A 260 14.32 -4.49 3.21
CA ILE A 260 13.39 -3.82 2.29
C ILE A 260 12.02 -4.48 2.39
N MET A 261 10.95 -3.68 2.39
CA MET A 261 9.57 -4.14 2.43
C MET A 261 8.74 -3.41 1.37
N ILE A 262 8.07 -4.17 0.50
CA ILE A 262 7.19 -3.65 -0.55
C ILE A 262 5.74 -3.98 -0.19
N GLY A 263 5.08 -3.03 0.47
CA GLY A 263 3.70 -3.14 0.95
C GLY A 263 2.69 -2.92 -0.16
N ALA A 264 2.65 -3.83 -1.15
CA ALA A 264 1.66 -3.80 -2.22
C ALA A 264 0.27 -4.18 -1.71
N ILE A 265 -0.76 -3.45 -2.14
CA ILE A 265 -2.16 -3.79 -1.83
C ILE A 265 -2.46 -5.21 -2.39
N PRO A 266 -2.98 -6.15 -1.58
CA PRO A 266 -3.15 -7.55 -1.97
C PRO A 266 -4.36 -7.75 -2.88
N PHE A 267 -4.30 -7.26 -4.11
CA PHE A 267 -5.39 -7.40 -5.08
C PHE A 267 -5.50 -8.81 -5.68
N MET A 268 -6.72 -9.24 -5.94
CA MET A 268 -7.00 -10.54 -6.55
C MET A 268 -7.08 -10.52 -8.08
N GLU A 269 -7.64 -9.46 -8.69
CA GLU A 269 -7.99 -9.47 -10.12
C GLU A 269 -7.00 -8.75 -11.02
N VAL A 270 -6.21 -7.82 -10.49
CA VAL A 270 -5.36 -6.91 -11.27
C VAL A 270 -3.95 -7.46 -11.47
N GLU A 271 -3.23 -6.85 -12.40
CA GLU A 271 -1.86 -7.20 -12.76
C GLU A 271 -0.78 -6.49 -11.94
N SER A 272 -1.05 -5.29 -11.43
CA SER A 272 -0.15 -4.45 -10.65
C SER A 272 -0.94 -3.78 -9.52
N ALA A 273 -0.25 -3.34 -8.47
CA ALA A 273 -0.90 -2.69 -7.34
C ALA A 273 0.01 -1.62 -6.74
N TRP A 274 -0.58 -0.48 -6.36
CA TRP A 274 0.15 0.52 -5.59
C TRP A 274 0.83 -0.11 -4.36
N ALA A 275 2.06 0.32 -4.08
CA ALA A 275 2.86 -0.19 -2.98
C ALA A 275 3.52 0.93 -2.19
N ARG A 276 3.50 0.85 -0.85
CA ARG A 276 4.38 1.67 -0.01
C ARG A 276 5.67 0.89 0.20
N VAL A 277 6.77 1.43 -0.29
CA VAL A 277 8.09 0.81 -0.20
C VAL A 277 8.87 1.47 0.93
N VAL A 278 9.41 0.66 1.82
CA VAL A 278 10.20 1.12 2.96
C VAL A 278 11.46 0.29 3.12
N ALA A 279 12.50 0.90 3.67
CA ALA A 279 13.76 0.25 3.99
C ALA A 279 14.17 0.52 5.44
N LEU A 280 14.80 -0.47 6.07
CA LEU A 280 15.30 -0.37 7.44
C LEU A 280 16.81 -0.65 7.49
N GLN A 281 17.53 0.19 8.22
CA GLN A 281 18.93 -0.04 8.60
C GLN A 281 19.07 -0.18 10.13
N PRO A 282 20.14 -0.83 10.60
CA PRO A 282 20.44 -0.90 12.03
C PRO A 282 20.50 0.50 12.67
N PRO A 283 20.15 0.63 13.96
CA PRO A 283 20.48 1.82 14.73
C PRO A 283 21.99 2.06 14.77
N ASP A 284 22.36 3.32 14.99
CA ASP A 284 23.75 3.71 15.21
C ASP A 284 24.43 2.84 16.27
N GLY A 285 25.59 2.29 15.93
CA GLY A 285 26.38 1.42 16.80
C GLY A 285 25.96 -0.06 16.82
N THR A 286 24.90 -0.46 16.09
CA THR A 286 24.53 -1.87 15.89
C THR A 286 25.10 -2.38 14.56
N GLY A 287 25.79 -3.53 14.58
CA GLY A 287 26.32 -4.13 13.35
C GLY A 287 25.23 -4.70 12.45
N GLU A 288 25.38 -4.54 11.13
CA GLU A 288 24.45 -5.04 10.10
C GLU A 288 24.09 -6.53 10.28
N ASP A 289 25.08 -7.39 10.49
CA ASP A 289 24.85 -8.84 10.63
C ASP A 289 23.98 -9.18 11.86
N VAL A 290 24.12 -8.42 12.94
CA VAL A 290 23.31 -8.59 14.16
C VAL A 290 21.88 -8.19 13.86
N PHE A 291 21.68 -7.04 13.24
CA PHE A 291 20.35 -6.52 12.88
C PHE A 291 19.64 -7.42 11.86
N PHE A 292 20.29 -7.81 10.78
CA PHE A 292 19.67 -8.69 9.78
C PHE A 292 19.41 -10.09 10.32
N THR A 293 20.25 -10.59 11.23
CA THR A 293 19.94 -11.84 11.96
C THR A 293 18.69 -11.68 12.81
N ALA A 294 18.53 -10.54 13.49
CA ALA A 294 17.33 -10.24 14.25
C ALA A 294 16.09 -10.18 13.35
N MET A 295 16.17 -9.47 12.22
CA MET A 295 15.08 -9.35 11.26
C MET A 295 14.67 -10.69 10.66
N ARG A 296 15.61 -11.57 10.30
CA ARG A 296 15.31 -12.95 9.84
C ARG A 296 14.57 -13.81 10.88
N GLN A 297 14.74 -13.51 12.16
CA GLN A 297 14.09 -14.23 13.26
C GLN A 297 12.77 -13.59 13.72
N THR A 298 12.45 -12.41 13.22
CA THR A 298 11.19 -11.71 13.46
C THR A 298 10.12 -12.28 12.54
N LYS A 299 8.96 -12.65 13.10
CA LYS A 299 7.84 -13.09 12.29
C LYS A 299 6.99 -11.89 11.91
N MET A 300 6.80 -11.69 10.60
CA MET A 300 5.81 -10.77 10.06
C MET A 300 4.44 -11.47 9.96
N LEU A 301 3.39 -10.76 10.34
CA LEU A 301 2.00 -11.18 10.28
C LEU A 301 1.24 -10.20 9.40
N ASP A 302 0.51 -10.71 8.41
CA ASP A 302 -0.29 -9.90 7.49
C ASP A 302 -1.75 -9.84 7.99
N MET A 303 -2.20 -8.64 8.34
CA MET A 303 -3.57 -8.43 8.82
C MET A 303 -4.50 -7.93 7.71
N THR A 304 -4.01 -7.81 6.49
CA THR A 304 -4.71 -7.21 5.35
C THR A 304 -5.59 -8.24 4.66
N LEU A 305 -6.90 -8.01 4.58
CA LEU A 305 -7.78 -8.81 3.74
C LEU A 305 -7.42 -8.61 2.26
N PRO A 306 -7.50 -9.66 1.41
CA PRO A 306 -7.38 -9.49 -0.03
C PRO A 306 -8.39 -8.46 -0.55
N PHE A 307 -8.01 -7.71 -1.58
CA PHE A 307 -8.91 -6.76 -2.24
C PHE A 307 -9.44 -7.37 -3.53
N SER A 308 -10.75 -7.57 -3.59
CA SER A 308 -11.44 -8.24 -4.69
C SER A 308 -12.68 -7.48 -5.16
N VAL A 309 -13.14 -7.75 -6.38
CA VAL A 309 -14.49 -7.36 -6.83
C VAL A 309 -15.60 -8.02 -6.00
N GLN A 310 -15.25 -9.04 -5.21
CA GLN A 310 -16.13 -9.69 -4.23
C GLN A 310 -16.14 -8.98 -2.87
N THR A 311 -15.23 -8.03 -2.63
CA THR A 311 -15.18 -7.31 -1.36
C THR A 311 -16.40 -6.40 -1.24
N PRO A 312 -17.26 -6.60 -0.23
CA PRO A 312 -18.45 -5.80 -0.06
C PRO A 312 -18.08 -4.38 0.37
N GLN A 313 -18.77 -3.41 -0.19
CA GLN A 313 -18.57 -2.01 0.15
C GLN A 313 -19.33 -1.61 1.42
N TRP A 314 -18.94 -0.49 2.04
CA TRP A 314 -19.84 0.19 2.95
C TRP A 314 -21.16 0.55 2.23
N ALA A 315 -22.29 0.32 2.89
CA ALA A 315 -23.61 0.33 2.28
C ALA A 315 -23.88 1.56 1.37
N ASN A 316 -24.28 1.27 0.12
CA ASN A 316 -24.53 2.21 -1.00
C ASN A 316 -23.30 2.91 -1.62
N TYR A 317 -22.07 2.54 -1.27
CA TYR A 317 -20.88 3.07 -1.96
C TYR A 317 -20.58 2.33 -3.26
N GLU A 318 -19.72 2.93 -4.09
CA GLU A 318 -19.25 2.27 -5.31
C GLU A 318 -18.29 1.11 -4.95
N PRO A 319 -18.61 -0.14 -5.35
CA PRO A 319 -17.73 -1.29 -5.14
C PRO A 319 -16.51 -1.23 -6.06
N LEU A 320 -15.57 -2.16 -5.89
CA LEU A 320 -14.49 -2.33 -6.85
C LEU A 320 -15.02 -2.82 -8.20
N SER A 321 -14.71 -2.06 -9.25
CA SER A 321 -14.81 -2.52 -10.63
C SER A 321 -13.43 -2.55 -11.27
N VAL A 322 -13.16 -3.61 -12.02
CA VAL A 322 -11.89 -3.84 -12.72
C VAL A 322 -12.18 -4.04 -14.20
N LYS A 323 -11.58 -3.21 -15.05
CA LYS A 323 -11.69 -3.30 -16.51
C LYS A 323 -10.30 -3.37 -17.13
N TYR A 324 -9.94 -4.54 -17.63
CA TYR A 324 -8.73 -4.67 -18.45
C TYR A 324 -8.87 -3.83 -19.73
N THR A 325 -7.92 -2.92 -19.95
CA THR A 325 -7.84 -2.06 -21.13
C THR A 325 -6.70 -2.42 -22.05
N LYS A 326 -5.65 -3.07 -21.52
CA LYS A 326 -4.58 -3.69 -22.30
C LYS A 326 -4.48 -5.17 -21.96
N ARG A 327 -4.18 -5.96 -22.98
CA ARG A 327 -3.92 -7.39 -22.88
C ARG A 327 -2.70 -7.72 -23.70
N VAL A 328 -1.83 -8.60 -23.19
CA VAL A 328 -0.58 -9.01 -23.86
C VAL A 328 -0.80 -9.37 -25.33
N GLY A 329 -1.82 -10.19 -25.63
CA GLY A 329 -2.12 -10.62 -27.01
C GLY A 329 -2.73 -9.56 -27.94
N GLY A 330 -3.03 -8.36 -27.44
CA GLY A 330 -3.62 -7.26 -28.21
C GLY A 330 -2.68 -6.08 -28.41
N GLN A 331 -1.37 -6.27 -28.19
CA GLN A 331 -0.34 -5.24 -28.33
C GLN A 331 0.71 -5.69 -29.35
N ASP A 332 1.62 -4.79 -29.73
CA ASP A 332 2.75 -5.11 -30.59
C ASP A 332 3.55 -6.30 -30.01
N PHE A 333 3.87 -7.25 -30.87
CA PHE A 333 4.35 -8.57 -30.47
C PHE A 333 5.53 -8.46 -29.50
N GLY A 334 5.35 -9.00 -28.30
CA GLY A 334 6.41 -9.11 -27.31
C GLY A 334 6.55 -7.96 -26.33
N LEU A 335 5.83 -6.85 -26.51
CA LEU A 335 6.16 -5.55 -25.88
C LEU A 335 5.02 -4.95 -25.04
N GLY A 336 3.94 -5.70 -24.83
CA GLY A 336 2.73 -5.23 -24.15
C GLY A 336 2.43 -6.01 -22.88
N ARG A 337 2.21 -5.30 -21.79
CA ARG A 337 1.70 -5.86 -20.53
C ARG A 337 0.17 -5.84 -20.50
N ASN A 338 -0.43 -6.70 -19.69
CA ASN A 338 -1.80 -6.50 -19.26
C ASN A 338 -1.89 -5.17 -18.49
N ASN A 339 -3.03 -4.50 -18.57
CA ASN A 339 -3.32 -3.36 -17.70
C ASN A 339 -4.82 -3.27 -17.41
N ALA A 340 -5.17 -2.94 -16.17
CA ALA A 340 -6.53 -2.75 -15.72
C ALA A 340 -6.78 -1.33 -15.19
N HIS A 341 -7.91 -0.77 -15.61
CA HIS A 341 -8.49 0.41 -15.01
C HIS A 341 -9.40 -0.02 -13.86
N CYS A 342 -9.21 0.60 -12.70
CA CYS A 342 -9.98 0.34 -11.51
C CYS A 342 -10.84 1.55 -11.15
N ARG A 343 -11.99 1.28 -10.54
CA ARG A 343 -12.87 2.30 -9.97
C ARG A 343 -13.52 1.78 -8.71
N ALA A 344 -13.41 2.51 -7.60
CA ALA A 344 -13.99 2.16 -6.30
C ALA A 344 -14.05 3.36 -5.35
N SER A 345 -14.89 3.31 -4.32
CA SER A 345 -14.72 4.18 -3.14
C SER A 345 -13.54 3.68 -2.28
N PHE A 346 -12.96 4.46 -1.36
CA PHE A 346 -11.95 3.90 -0.42
C PHE A 346 -12.53 3.02 0.69
N HIS A 347 -13.81 3.21 1.06
CA HIS A 347 -14.41 2.57 2.24
C HIS A 347 -14.92 1.16 1.93
N LEU A 348 -14.00 0.30 1.55
CA LEU A 348 -14.12 -1.14 1.38
C LEU A 348 -12.73 -1.77 1.45
N ALA A 349 -12.67 -3.07 1.72
CA ALA A 349 -11.43 -3.80 2.01
C ALA A 349 -10.68 -3.22 3.22
N SER A 350 -9.50 -3.76 3.55
CA SER A 350 -8.66 -3.18 4.60
C SER A 350 -8.18 -1.79 4.18
N HIS A 351 -8.54 -0.76 4.94
CA HIS A 351 -8.23 0.63 4.60
C HIS A 351 -8.02 1.48 5.85
N MET A 352 -7.26 2.56 5.67
CA MET A 352 -7.05 3.62 6.66
C MET A 352 -8.01 4.77 6.35
N ASP A 353 -8.87 5.13 7.28
CA ASP A 353 -9.64 6.36 7.23
C ASP A 353 -8.84 7.48 7.88
N GLY A 354 -8.45 8.50 7.10
CA GLY A 354 -7.61 9.60 7.54
C GLY A 354 -8.39 10.84 7.99
N GLU A 355 -7.69 11.84 8.53
CA GLU A 355 -8.33 13.02 9.12
C GLU A 355 -9.34 13.68 8.17
N LYS A 356 -8.98 13.87 6.90
CA LYS A 356 -9.86 14.50 5.90
C LYS A 356 -11.17 13.76 5.67
N HIS A 357 -11.30 12.49 6.05
CA HIS A 357 -12.55 11.78 5.91
C HIS A 357 -13.68 12.42 6.75
N PHE A 358 -13.38 12.94 7.94
CA PHE A 358 -14.37 13.63 8.81
C PHE A 358 -13.98 15.05 9.23
N HIS A 359 -12.70 15.41 9.14
CA HIS A 359 -12.17 16.72 9.44
C HIS A 359 -11.68 17.41 8.17
N ALA A 360 -12.50 18.25 7.55
CA ALA A 360 -12.18 18.86 6.24
C ALA A 360 -10.85 19.63 6.20
N ALA A 361 -10.46 20.26 7.32
CA ALA A 361 -9.21 21.00 7.45
C ALA A 361 -8.01 20.14 7.92
N GLY A 362 -8.23 18.84 8.18
CA GLY A 362 -7.19 17.89 8.56
C GLY A 362 -6.25 17.56 7.40
N ARG A 363 -5.25 16.72 7.68
CA ARG A 363 -4.22 16.25 6.76
C ARG A 363 -4.76 15.16 5.83
N THR A 364 -4.32 15.16 4.57
CA THR A 364 -4.47 13.97 3.71
C THR A 364 -3.54 12.86 4.17
N ILE A 365 -3.78 11.64 3.70
CA ILE A 365 -2.92 10.49 4.01
C ILE A 365 -1.44 10.80 3.71
N GLY A 366 -1.14 11.40 2.56
CA GLY A 366 0.22 11.76 2.16
C GLY A 366 0.85 12.93 2.93
N GLN A 367 0.05 13.73 3.64
CA GLN A 367 0.53 14.83 4.50
C GLN A 367 0.87 14.40 5.92
N MET A 368 0.48 13.19 6.32
CA MET A 368 0.88 12.64 7.62
C MET A 368 2.38 12.34 7.64
N PRO A 369 3.07 12.63 8.76
CA PRO A 369 4.48 12.27 8.92
C PRO A 369 4.71 10.77 8.71
N PHE A 370 5.87 10.40 8.15
CA PHE A 370 6.15 9.01 7.82
C PHE A 370 6.19 8.12 9.08
N GLU A 371 6.82 8.62 10.14
CA GLU A 371 6.93 7.98 11.46
C GLU A 371 5.59 7.78 12.15
N TYR A 372 4.52 8.42 11.68
CA TYR A 372 3.17 8.17 12.19
C TYR A 372 2.66 6.76 11.83
N TRP A 373 3.13 6.18 10.72
CA TRP A 373 2.59 4.94 10.16
C TRP A 373 3.17 3.65 10.73
N TYR A 374 4.10 3.73 11.69
CA TYR A 374 4.66 2.55 12.36
C TYR A 374 4.90 2.82 13.84
N GLY A 375 5.00 1.77 14.64
CA GLY A 375 5.31 1.91 16.07
C GLY A 375 4.91 0.71 16.91
N ALA A 376 5.24 0.78 18.20
CA ALA A 376 4.76 -0.18 19.18
C ALA A 376 3.26 -0.01 19.44
N GLY A 377 2.63 -1.10 19.86
CA GLY A 377 1.23 -1.09 20.22
C GLY A 377 0.77 -2.44 20.74
N VAL A 378 -0.54 -2.60 20.83
CA VAL A 378 -1.18 -3.79 21.37
C VAL A 378 -2.30 -4.31 20.48
N VAL A 379 -2.46 -5.63 20.46
CA VAL A 379 -3.73 -6.27 20.11
C VAL A 379 -4.49 -6.50 21.40
N ALA A 380 -5.75 -6.07 21.43
CA ALA A 380 -6.72 -6.39 22.47
C ALA A 380 -7.74 -7.39 21.89
N ASP A 381 -7.56 -8.67 22.18
CA ASP A 381 -8.51 -9.72 21.81
C ASP A 381 -9.68 -9.74 22.80
N ILE A 382 -10.80 -9.17 22.37
CA ILE A 382 -12.06 -9.15 23.12
C ILE A 382 -13.11 -10.05 22.48
N SER A 383 -12.71 -10.95 21.57
CA SER A 383 -13.64 -11.77 20.78
C SER A 383 -14.58 -12.64 21.63
N ASP A 384 -14.13 -13.12 22.78
CA ASP A 384 -14.95 -13.87 23.73
C ASP A 384 -15.86 -12.99 24.60
N LEU A 385 -15.63 -11.67 24.62
CA LEU A 385 -16.38 -10.71 25.43
C LEU A 385 -17.50 -10.02 24.63
N VAL A 386 -17.52 -10.18 23.31
CA VAL A 386 -18.47 -9.51 22.42
C VAL A 386 -19.30 -10.50 21.63
N SER A 387 -20.50 -10.04 21.28
CA SER A 387 -21.46 -10.72 20.42
C SER A 387 -22.19 -9.70 19.55
N ASN A 388 -23.22 -10.11 18.81
CA ASN A 388 -23.95 -9.22 17.91
C ASN A 388 -24.36 -7.93 18.62
N THR A 389 -24.04 -6.79 18.01
CA THR A 389 -24.36 -5.44 18.48
C THR A 389 -23.99 -5.20 19.95
N SER A 390 -22.83 -5.73 20.39
CA SER A 390 -22.33 -5.46 21.74
C SER A 390 -21.65 -4.12 21.79
N VAL A 391 -21.77 -3.45 22.93
CA VAL A 391 -20.96 -2.31 23.29
C VAL A 391 -19.74 -2.81 24.05
N TYR A 392 -18.52 -2.49 23.58
CA TYR A 392 -17.28 -2.76 24.30
C TYR A 392 -16.74 -1.49 24.97
N THR A 393 -16.09 -1.64 26.14
CA THR A 393 -15.63 -0.51 26.96
C THR A 393 -14.11 -0.45 27.06
N PRO A 394 -13.52 0.69 27.50
CA PRO A 394 -12.11 0.76 27.86
C PRO A 394 -11.70 -0.29 28.89
N GLU A 395 -12.58 -0.59 29.87
CA GLU A 395 -12.33 -1.64 30.88
C GLU A 395 -12.19 -3.02 30.25
N MET A 396 -13.00 -3.35 29.23
CA MET A 396 -12.85 -4.62 28.51
C MET A 396 -11.51 -4.71 27.78
N ILE A 397 -11.04 -3.61 27.17
CA ILE A 397 -9.71 -3.55 26.54
C ILE A 397 -8.60 -3.76 27.57
N GLU A 398 -8.62 -2.99 28.66
CA GLU A 398 -7.59 -3.04 29.71
C GLU A 398 -7.61 -4.37 30.48
N SER A 399 -8.73 -5.11 30.45
CA SER A 399 -8.84 -6.43 31.08
C SER A 399 -8.06 -7.53 30.33
N VAL A 400 -7.78 -7.34 29.04
CA VAL A 400 -7.10 -8.34 28.19
C VAL A 400 -5.69 -7.92 27.80
N VAL A 401 -5.36 -6.64 27.87
CA VAL A 401 -4.02 -6.13 27.55
C VAL A 401 -3.74 -4.80 28.25
N ASP A 402 -2.48 -4.56 28.60
CA ASP A 402 -2.01 -3.29 29.17
C ASP A 402 -1.78 -2.26 28.05
N VAL A 403 -2.58 -1.20 27.99
CA VAL A 403 -2.47 -0.16 26.96
C VAL A 403 -1.60 0.99 27.45
N GLN A 404 -0.47 1.24 26.78
CA GLN A 404 0.43 2.34 27.10
C GLN A 404 0.07 3.62 26.34
N GLN A 405 0.55 4.75 26.88
CA GLN A 405 0.38 6.04 26.24
C GLN A 405 1.10 6.06 24.88
N GLY A 406 0.44 6.54 23.82
CA GLY A 406 1.04 6.57 22.49
C GLY A 406 1.00 5.24 21.73
N ASP A 407 0.40 4.18 22.31
CA ASP A 407 0.30 2.88 21.63
C ASP A 407 -0.58 2.98 20.38
N ILE A 408 -0.25 2.17 19.37
CA ILE A 408 -1.21 1.75 18.35
C ILE A 408 -2.11 0.68 18.98
N LEU A 409 -3.43 0.81 18.86
CA LEU A 409 -4.38 -0.13 19.45
C LEU A 409 -5.19 -0.84 18.37
N ILE A 410 -5.05 -2.17 18.30
CA ILE A 410 -5.88 -3.04 17.47
C ILE A 410 -6.92 -3.73 18.34
N VAL A 411 -8.19 -3.44 18.10
CA VAL A 411 -9.33 -4.10 18.75
C VAL A 411 -9.72 -5.31 17.91
N LYS A 412 -9.39 -6.51 18.39
CA LYS A 412 -9.78 -7.77 17.76
C LYS A 412 -11.08 -8.25 18.37
N THR A 413 -12.15 -8.17 17.61
CA THR A 413 -13.50 -8.57 18.03
C THR A 413 -13.87 -9.97 17.55
N GLY A 414 -13.07 -10.57 16.66
CA GLY A 414 -13.35 -11.84 16.02
C GLY A 414 -14.34 -11.73 14.84
N TRP A 415 -14.71 -10.51 14.44
CA TRP A 415 -15.71 -10.30 13.38
C TRP A 415 -15.21 -10.63 11.99
N SER A 416 -13.90 -10.62 11.76
CA SER A 416 -13.28 -11.08 10.50
C SER A 416 -13.74 -12.49 10.10
N LYS A 417 -14.18 -13.31 11.06
CA LYS A 417 -14.85 -14.61 10.83
C LYS A 417 -16.06 -14.52 9.89
N TYR A 418 -16.80 -13.41 9.88
CA TYR A 418 -17.97 -13.21 9.02
C TYR A 418 -17.65 -12.44 7.74
N GLY A 419 -16.37 -12.09 7.52
CA GLY A 419 -15.91 -11.37 6.34
C GLY A 419 -16.06 -12.17 5.04
N TRP A 420 -16.00 -11.46 3.92
CA TRP A 420 -16.35 -11.99 2.59
C TRP A 420 -15.49 -13.19 2.13
N ASN A 421 -14.23 -13.26 2.57
CA ASN A 421 -13.29 -14.32 2.24
C ASN A 421 -13.24 -15.45 3.29
N SER A 422 -14.20 -15.48 4.21
CA SER A 422 -14.33 -16.53 5.24
C SER A 422 -15.30 -17.63 4.80
N PRO A 423 -15.08 -18.91 5.18
CA PRO A 423 -16.08 -19.97 5.02
C PRO A 423 -17.38 -19.70 5.80
N ASP A 424 -17.31 -18.92 6.88
CA ASP A 424 -18.46 -18.52 7.70
C ASP A 424 -18.99 -17.12 7.33
N SER A 425 -18.73 -16.68 6.09
CA SER A 425 -19.16 -15.37 5.58
C SER A 425 -20.66 -15.12 5.80
N ASP A 426 -20.97 -13.99 6.43
CA ASP A 426 -22.32 -13.48 6.65
C ASP A 426 -22.25 -11.96 6.54
N GLU A 427 -22.42 -11.46 5.31
CA GLU A 427 -22.28 -10.04 4.99
C GLU A 427 -23.21 -9.17 5.86
N PHE A 428 -24.45 -9.60 6.10
CA PHE A 428 -25.38 -8.82 6.92
C PHE A 428 -24.90 -8.73 8.37
N ARG A 429 -24.41 -9.85 8.93
CA ARG A 429 -23.86 -9.86 10.28
C ARG A 429 -22.56 -9.06 10.37
N TYR A 430 -21.69 -9.19 9.38
CA TYR A 430 -20.42 -8.45 9.31
C TYR A 430 -20.65 -6.94 9.23
N MET A 431 -21.58 -6.51 8.38
CA MET A 431 -21.87 -5.10 8.13
C MET A 431 -22.71 -4.43 9.22
N ILE A 432 -23.75 -5.11 9.73
CA ILE A 432 -24.82 -4.46 10.50
C ILE A 432 -24.83 -4.89 11.97
N LYS A 433 -24.32 -6.08 12.28
CA LYS A 433 -24.39 -6.65 13.63
C LYS A 433 -23.05 -6.65 14.37
N HIS A 434 -22.01 -6.02 13.83
CA HIS A 434 -20.72 -5.95 14.51
C HIS A 434 -20.79 -5.16 15.83
N PRO A 435 -19.92 -5.48 16.81
CA PRO A 435 -19.82 -4.72 18.04
C PRO A 435 -19.14 -3.36 17.80
N GLY A 436 -19.25 -2.47 18.77
CA GLY A 436 -18.65 -1.14 18.72
C GLY A 436 -18.45 -0.53 20.10
N PRO A 437 -17.79 0.63 20.19
CA PRO A 437 -17.32 1.20 21.45
C PRO A 437 -18.42 1.85 22.30
N SER A 438 -18.15 1.97 23.60
CA SER A 438 -18.93 2.74 24.57
C SER A 438 -18.71 4.25 24.41
N PRO A 439 -19.63 5.10 24.93
CA PRO A 439 -19.53 6.55 24.76
C PRO A 439 -18.29 7.22 25.39
N ASP A 440 -17.66 6.57 26.38
CA ASP A 440 -16.44 7.04 27.04
C ASP A 440 -15.14 6.58 26.34
N PHE A 441 -15.26 5.78 25.29
CA PHE A 441 -14.10 5.19 24.61
C PHE A 441 -13.24 6.22 23.88
N ALA A 442 -13.85 7.17 23.17
CA ALA A 442 -13.11 8.21 22.47
C ALA A 442 -12.33 9.12 23.43
N ASP A 443 -12.96 9.52 24.54
CA ASP A 443 -12.31 10.31 25.60
C ASP A 443 -11.14 9.53 26.23
N TRP A 444 -11.30 8.22 26.44
CA TRP A 444 -10.21 7.35 26.92
C TRP A 444 -9.05 7.25 25.91
N CYS A 445 -9.34 7.08 24.62
CA CYS A 445 -8.32 7.07 23.57
C CYS A 445 -7.52 8.37 23.52
N ILE A 446 -8.18 9.52 23.66
CA ILE A 446 -7.53 10.83 23.74
C ILE A 446 -6.66 10.93 24.98
N ALA A 447 -7.16 10.51 26.14
CA ALA A 447 -6.41 10.55 27.40
C ALA A 447 -5.18 9.63 27.39
N LYS A 448 -5.25 8.49 26.70
CA LYS A 448 -4.12 7.58 26.44
C LYS A 448 -3.22 8.05 25.30
N GLU A 449 -3.56 9.14 24.62
CA GLU A 449 -2.84 9.60 23.42
C GLU A 449 -2.63 8.47 22.41
N ILE A 450 -3.65 7.61 22.22
CA ILE A 450 -3.58 6.50 21.26
C ILE A 450 -3.15 7.04 19.90
N LYS A 451 -2.13 6.41 19.31
CA LYS A 451 -1.56 6.91 18.06
C LYS A 451 -2.56 6.82 16.93
N TYR A 452 -3.05 5.62 16.67
CA TYR A 452 -4.18 5.32 15.80
C TYR A 452 -4.82 3.99 16.23
N LEU A 453 -6.06 3.77 15.81
CA LEU A 453 -6.83 2.57 16.10
C LEU A 453 -6.87 1.60 14.91
N ALA A 454 -7.20 0.34 15.16
CA ALA A 454 -7.53 -0.61 14.12
C ALA A 454 -8.59 -1.61 14.59
N VAL A 455 -9.43 -2.11 13.69
CA VAL A 455 -10.47 -3.09 14.01
C VAL A 455 -10.68 -4.12 12.89
N ASP A 456 -11.11 -5.31 13.26
CA ASP A 456 -11.48 -6.40 12.34
C ASP A 456 -12.97 -6.38 11.93
N CYS A 457 -13.64 -5.25 12.15
CA CYS A 457 -15.00 -4.96 11.72
C CYS A 457 -14.99 -4.05 10.48
N VAL A 458 -16.14 -3.94 9.80
CA VAL A 458 -16.25 -3.03 8.66
C VAL A 458 -16.04 -1.56 9.03
N ALA A 459 -16.38 -1.19 10.27
CA ALA A 459 -16.20 0.16 10.80
C ALA A 459 -15.77 0.13 12.27
N MET A 460 -15.09 1.19 12.73
CA MET A 460 -14.75 1.42 14.14
C MET A 460 -15.99 1.81 14.98
N GLU A 461 -16.98 2.43 14.34
CA GLU A 461 -18.23 2.83 14.98
C GLU A 461 -19.10 1.64 15.38
N HIS A 462 -19.90 1.77 16.44
CA HIS A 462 -21.02 0.86 16.60
C HIS A 462 -22.05 1.11 15.47
N PRO A 463 -22.54 0.10 14.72
CA PRO A 463 -23.48 0.31 13.60
C PRO A 463 -24.71 1.13 13.98
N MET A 464 -25.26 0.87 15.16
CA MET A 464 -26.44 1.56 15.69
C MET A 464 -26.19 3.03 16.09
N ASN A 465 -24.94 3.49 16.03
CA ASN A 465 -24.53 4.88 16.24
C ASN A 465 -24.27 5.61 14.90
N THR A 466 -24.74 5.03 13.80
CA THR A 466 -24.63 5.55 12.44
C THR A 466 -26.00 5.54 11.75
N ILE A 467 -26.04 5.96 10.47
CA ILE A 467 -27.23 5.88 9.62
C ILE A 467 -27.84 4.47 9.52
N GLN A 468 -27.05 3.42 9.80
CA GLN A 468 -27.52 2.03 9.75
C GLN A 468 -28.72 1.76 10.68
N ARG A 469 -28.86 2.50 11.79
CA ARG A 469 -30.05 2.36 12.67
C ARG A 469 -31.36 2.71 11.97
N ILE A 470 -31.32 3.64 11.01
CA ILE A 470 -32.48 4.07 10.21
C ILE A 470 -32.74 3.06 9.10
N TRP A 471 -31.69 2.54 8.45
CA TRP A 471 -31.82 1.53 7.39
C TRP A 471 -32.23 0.15 7.92
N HIS A 472 -31.85 -0.18 9.16
CA HIS A 472 -32.12 -1.47 9.80
C HIS A 472 -32.85 -1.31 11.15
N PRO A 473 -34.09 -0.77 11.16
CA PRO A 473 -34.80 -0.42 12.40
C PRO A 473 -35.13 -1.63 13.29
N LYS A 474 -35.27 -2.83 12.71
CA LYS A 474 -35.45 -4.06 13.49
C LYS A 474 -34.19 -4.44 14.25
N THR A 475 -33.03 -4.40 13.59
CA THR A 475 -31.74 -4.65 14.24
C THR A 475 -31.46 -3.59 15.31
N PHE A 476 -31.86 -2.34 15.06
CA PHE A 476 -31.77 -1.28 16.08
C PHE A 476 -32.63 -1.58 17.31
N ALA A 477 -33.87 -2.04 17.13
CA ALA A 477 -34.72 -2.45 18.25
C ALA A 477 -34.10 -3.61 19.06
N GLU A 478 -33.56 -4.63 18.39
CA GLU A 478 -32.83 -5.74 19.04
C GLU A 478 -31.64 -5.24 19.85
N ALA A 479 -30.82 -4.35 19.27
CA ALA A 479 -29.66 -3.77 19.95
C ALA A 479 -30.06 -2.90 21.15
N ASN A 480 -31.15 -2.13 21.02
CA ASN A 480 -31.68 -1.30 22.09
C ASN A 480 -32.20 -2.13 23.26
N GLU A 481 -32.95 -3.21 23.01
CA GLU A 481 -33.39 -4.14 24.06
C GLU A 481 -32.20 -4.75 24.80
N LYS A 482 -31.16 -5.16 24.07
CA LYS A 482 -29.92 -5.66 24.65
C LYS A 482 -29.21 -4.60 25.51
N LEU A 483 -29.13 -3.36 25.03
CA LEU A 483 -28.51 -2.25 25.76
C LEU A 483 -29.28 -1.94 27.05
N ILE A 484 -30.61 -1.88 27.01
CA ILE A 484 -31.47 -1.70 28.19
C ILE A 484 -31.24 -2.82 29.20
N ALA A 485 -31.16 -4.07 28.74
CA ALA A 485 -30.92 -5.21 29.62
C ALA A 485 -29.54 -5.17 30.30
N GLN A 486 -28.50 -4.68 29.60
CA GLN A 486 -27.13 -4.60 30.14
C GLN A 486 -26.88 -3.36 31.01
N TYR A 487 -27.40 -2.20 30.60
CA TYR A 487 -27.02 -0.91 31.18
C TYR A 487 -28.19 -0.14 31.82
N GLY A 488 -29.42 -0.66 31.71
CA GLY A 488 -30.60 -0.08 32.36
C GLY A 488 -31.18 1.18 31.71
N ALA A 489 -30.66 1.57 30.55
CA ALA A 489 -31.12 2.73 29.79
C ALA A 489 -31.18 2.42 28.29
N ASP A 490 -32.05 3.14 27.58
CA ASP A 490 -32.18 3.00 26.12
C ASP A 490 -31.00 3.65 25.37
N TRP A 491 -30.94 3.37 24.07
CA TRP A 491 -29.86 3.79 23.20
C TRP A 491 -29.71 5.31 23.15
N ASP A 492 -30.80 6.05 23.07
CA ASP A 492 -30.74 7.51 22.92
C ASP A 492 -30.43 8.22 24.26
N ALA A 493 -30.67 7.55 25.39
CA ALA A 493 -30.20 7.99 26.71
C ALA A 493 -28.69 7.79 26.90
N ILE A 494 -28.11 6.69 26.40
CA ILE A 494 -26.67 6.38 26.50
C ILE A 494 -25.87 7.07 25.39
N TYR A 495 -26.39 7.07 24.16
CA TYR A 495 -25.81 7.66 22.95
C TYR A 495 -26.72 8.76 22.37
N PRO A 496 -26.90 9.90 23.07
CA PRO A 496 -27.57 11.04 22.47
C PRO A 496 -26.90 11.43 21.15
N LEU A 497 -27.69 11.47 20.07
CA LEU A 497 -27.21 11.67 18.70
C LEU A 497 -26.37 12.94 18.52
N ASP A 498 -26.74 14.03 19.22
CA ASP A 498 -26.02 15.30 19.15
C ASP A 498 -24.58 15.23 19.68
N ARG A 499 -24.24 14.19 20.43
CA ARG A 499 -22.91 14.01 21.02
C ARG A 499 -22.13 12.85 20.42
N TYR A 500 -22.79 11.71 20.22
CA TYR A 500 -22.08 10.47 19.92
C TYR A 500 -22.30 9.96 18.50
N TYR A 501 -23.11 10.59 17.65
CA TYR A 501 -23.26 10.12 16.27
C TYR A 501 -21.90 10.12 15.55
N GLN A 502 -21.43 8.95 15.09
CA GLN A 502 -20.09 8.76 14.51
C GLN A 502 -18.95 9.33 15.39
N ASP A 503 -19.03 9.05 16.70
CA ASP A 503 -18.13 9.52 17.75
C ASP A 503 -16.66 9.25 17.45
N MET A 504 -16.35 8.01 17.04
CA MET A 504 -14.98 7.58 16.80
C MET A 504 -14.34 8.43 15.71
N HIS A 505 -15.07 8.83 14.69
CA HIS A 505 -14.52 9.70 13.65
C HIS A 505 -14.53 11.18 14.03
N LEU A 506 -15.66 11.70 14.49
CA LEU A 506 -15.84 13.15 14.70
C LEU A 506 -15.01 13.68 15.87
N ASN A 507 -14.80 12.89 16.92
CA ASN A 507 -14.05 13.33 18.10
C ASN A 507 -12.57 12.96 18.06
N LEU A 508 -12.17 11.92 17.32
CA LEU A 508 -10.76 11.48 17.26
C LEU A 508 -9.99 12.06 16.08
N PHE A 509 -10.60 12.21 14.90
CA PHE A 509 -9.87 12.66 13.70
C PHE A 509 -9.32 14.08 13.83
N PRO A 510 -10.04 15.07 14.42
CA PRO A 510 -9.47 16.38 14.71
C PRO A 510 -8.31 16.37 15.72
N LYS A 511 -8.09 15.26 16.41
CA LYS A 511 -6.96 15.04 17.33
C LYS A 511 -5.82 14.23 16.69
N GLY A 512 -5.97 13.86 15.41
CA GLY A 512 -4.99 13.06 14.69
C GLY A 512 -4.95 11.61 15.15
N ILE A 513 -6.03 11.07 15.71
CA ILE A 513 -6.18 9.64 16.05
C ILE A 513 -7.06 9.03 14.96
N VAL A 514 -6.44 8.44 13.93
CA VAL A 514 -7.13 7.85 12.77
C VAL A 514 -7.36 6.34 12.94
N HIS A 515 -8.06 5.68 12.02
CA HIS A 515 -8.36 4.25 12.18
C HIS A 515 -8.15 3.40 10.92
N ILE A 516 -7.73 2.15 11.13
CA ILE A 516 -7.80 1.09 10.13
C ILE A 516 -9.07 0.26 10.34
N GLU A 517 -9.79 -0.01 9.26
CA GLU A 517 -11.00 -0.83 9.28
C GLU A 517 -10.83 -2.05 8.37
N ASN A 518 -11.66 -3.08 8.59
CA ASN A 518 -11.67 -4.35 7.84
C ASN A 518 -10.34 -5.12 7.91
N LEU A 519 -9.70 -5.21 9.07
CA LEU A 519 -8.59 -6.13 9.25
C LEU A 519 -9.04 -7.60 9.38
N GLY A 520 -8.14 -8.54 9.13
CA GLY A 520 -8.40 -9.97 9.24
C GLY A 520 -7.13 -10.80 9.06
N MET A 521 -7.22 -11.91 8.31
CA MET A 521 -6.08 -12.80 8.01
C MET A 521 -5.34 -13.25 9.28
N ASP A 522 -4.05 -12.95 9.43
CA ASP A 522 -3.27 -13.40 10.59
C ASP A 522 -3.82 -12.83 11.92
N LEU A 523 -4.54 -11.70 11.89
CA LEU A 523 -5.18 -11.12 13.08
C LEU A 523 -6.13 -12.13 13.76
N ALA A 524 -6.79 -13.00 13.00
CA ALA A 524 -7.68 -14.02 13.55
C ALA A 524 -6.95 -14.95 14.54
N GLY A 525 -5.66 -15.23 14.28
CA GLY A 525 -4.79 -16.06 15.13
C GLY A 525 -3.86 -15.29 16.07
N MET A 526 -3.94 -13.95 16.10
CA MET A 526 -3.16 -13.15 17.04
C MET A 526 -3.80 -13.17 18.43
N GLU A 527 -2.97 -13.17 19.46
CA GLU A 527 -3.39 -13.15 20.86
C GLU A 527 -3.31 -11.71 21.38
N SER A 528 -3.99 -11.43 22.49
CA SER A 528 -3.74 -10.18 23.23
C SER A 528 -2.26 -10.03 23.57
N GLY A 529 -1.72 -8.83 23.41
CA GLY A 529 -0.34 -8.54 23.77
C GLY A 529 0.31 -7.46 22.91
N ARG A 530 1.58 -7.19 23.20
CA ARG A 530 2.38 -6.18 22.51
C ARG A 530 2.97 -6.69 21.20
N TYR A 531 2.95 -5.82 20.21
CA TYR A 531 3.51 -6.02 18.87
C TYR A 531 4.15 -4.71 18.40
N PHE A 532 4.96 -4.81 17.35
CA PHE A 532 5.30 -3.65 16.53
C PHE A 532 4.43 -3.70 15.27
N PHE A 533 3.92 -2.55 14.82
CA PHE A 533 3.05 -2.44 13.67
C PHE A 533 3.65 -1.52 12.60
N ALA A 534 3.36 -1.82 11.34
CA ALA A 534 3.59 -0.91 10.23
C ALA A 534 2.38 -0.90 9.29
N SER A 535 1.92 0.31 8.98
CA SER A 535 0.87 0.61 8.01
C SER A 535 1.52 1.07 6.71
N LEU A 536 1.71 0.15 5.77
CA LEU A 536 2.33 0.40 4.48
C LEU A 536 1.27 0.95 3.51
N ILE A 537 0.84 2.19 3.74
CA ILE A 537 -0.20 2.90 2.99
C ILE A 537 0.40 3.92 2.02
N GLN A 538 -0.30 4.23 0.92
CA GLN A 538 0.20 5.16 -0.10
C GLN A 538 0.42 6.58 0.41
N LYS A 539 1.39 7.29 -0.16
CA LYS A 539 1.65 8.71 0.12
C LYS A 539 0.73 9.61 -0.73
N GLY A 540 -0.58 9.44 -0.55
CA GLY A 540 -1.60 10.08 -1.38
C GLY A 540 -1.93 11.53 -1.00
N MET A 541 -1.69 12.48 -1.89
CA MET A 541 -1.72 13.91 -1.60
C MET A 541 -3.13 14.51 -1.54
N GLU A 542 -4.11 13.93 -2.23
CA GLU A 542 -5.52 14.33 -2.17
C GLU A 542 -6.39 13.34 -1.39
N LEU A 543 -5.81 12.22 -0.91
CA LEU A 543 -6.58 11.10 -0.38
C LEU A 543 -7.02 11.35 1.08
N ALA A 544 -8.32 11.22 1.32
CA ALA A 544 -8.93 11.29 2.64
C ALA A 544 -8.88 9.96 3.40
N SER A 545 -8.85 8.86 2.64
CA SER A 545 -8.69 7.49 3.11
C SER A 545 -7.81 6.75 2.11
N CYS A 546 -7.24 5.59 2.47
CA CYS A 546 -6.43 4.83 1.53
C CYS A 546 -6.34 3.35 1.92
N TRP A 547 -6.36 2.47 0.92
CA TRP A 547 -5.93 1.08 1.10
C TRP A 547 -4.42 1.00 1.36
N GLY A 548 -3.98 -0.09 1.96
CA GLY A 548 -2.57 -0.39 2.10
C GLY A 548 -2.35 -1.81 2.57
N ARG A 549 -1.12 -2.09 2.99
CA ARG A 549 -0.76 -3.37 3.62
C ARG A 549 -0.43 -3.14 5.09
N PHE A 550 -1.15 -3.81 5.98
CA PHE A 550 -1.06 -3.64 7.42
C PHE A 550 -0.41 -4.87 8.04
N VAL A 551 0.77 -4.67 8.63
CA VAL A 551 1.59 -5.78 9.13
C VAL A 551 1.94 -5.60 10.61
N ALA A 552 2.02 -6.72 11.31
CA ALA A 552 2.53 -6.80 12.68
C ALA A 552 3.82 -7.63 12.73
N PHE A 553 4.69 -7.33 13.69
CA PHE A 553 5.95 -8.02 13.90
C PHE A 553 5.99 -8.62 15.31
N ARG A 554 6.45 -9.87 15.41
CA ARG A 554 6.57 -10.59 16.69
C ARG A 554 7.81 -11.46 16.83
#